data_AF-R7ES70-F1
#
_entry.id   AF-R7ES70-F1
#
_cell.length_a   1.000
_cell.length_b   1.000
_cell.length_c   1.000
_cell.angle_alpha   90.00
_cell.angle_beta   90.00
_cell.angle_gamma   90.00
#
_symmetry.space_group_name_H-M   'P 1'
#
loop_
_entity.id
_entity.type
_entity.pdbx_description
1 polymer ?
#
loop_
_entity_poly.entity_id
_entity_poly.type
_entity_poly.pdbx_seq_one_letter_code
_entity_poly.pdbx_strand_id
1 'polypeptide(L)'
;MKRNRLSITAAVLLSTLLFASCGTPSPAPQPGTSDAASSDIIPESTSSAATGEGSSDSTGTASAPSSLRILAIGNSFSTDCMQYLYNILKSGGVKEVVLGNLYYGGCSLAQHLDFVSNNKPVYKYYKNVSGNWELTESYRFSDAVKEEKWDYITFQQTSKTCGLEASYGKTLTSLVDLVEAAAPDNAKFLWNMTWAYQQDSTHSSFPNYQKSQKKMYDMIIDCVEKCIKPEKRFVGIIPCMTSIQNARTSFLGDTLTRDGFHLDYYIGRYIAGLTWFSAITGLSPDAVTYNPSPSMISDNMLAVAREAVSDAMKTPYAVTKSRITEGKRGDGTPAHDPTLSLSPADFYEQDKKTAAAAGTDLSGYKLLEWEYTENSYWFCTKGTSVTTPKAGASTYRQNVCTKVKYSTADIPAGALFFCDSGWQYRLEIFPAENQKYSGTRPGMMSSGMFVLSEKFLDGCGYIAWNVSSDPKSDISDIYAQAACHVRVYVPNK
;
A
#
# COMPACT_ATOMS: atom_id res chain seq x y z
N MET A 1 -3.28 -19.96 -65.72
CA MET A 1 -4.57 -20.57 -66.14
C MET A 1 -4.79 -21.86 -65.34
N LYS A 2 -6.05 -22.28 -65.08
CA LYS A 2 -6.51 -23.59 -64.54
C LYS A 2 -5.77 -24.12 -63.28
N ARG A 3 -6.32 -24.11 -62.05
CA ARG A 3 -7.46 -24.89 -61.51
C ARG A 3 -7.42 -26.41 -61.81
N ASN A 4 -7.15 -27.21 -60.78
CA ASN A 4 -8.06 -28.16 -60.10
C ASN A 4 -7.35 -28.61 -58.78
N ARG A 5 -7.94 -28.70 -57.58
CA ARG A 5 -9.22 -29.26 -57.10
C ARG A 5 -9.38 -30.77 -57.29
N LEU A 6 -9.20 -31.52 -56.19
CA LEU A 6 -10.07 -32.64 -55.84
C LEU A 6 -10.80 -32.30 -54.53
N SER A 7 -11.98 -32.88 -54.35
CA SER A 7 -12.73 -32.90 -53.08
C SER A 7 -13.32 -34.30 -52.93
N ILE A 8 -13.49 -34.77 -51.69
CA ILE A 8 -14.21 -36.00 -51.38
C ILE A 8 -15.39 -35.62 -50.46
N THR A 9 -16.50 -36.33 -50.62
CA THR A 9 -17.83 -35.83 -50.29
C THR A 9 -18.50 -36.65 -49.19
N ALA A 10 -19.06 -35.92 -48.22
CA ALA A 10 -20.12 -36.20 -47.24
C ALA A 10 -20.73 -37.62 -47.12
N ALA A 11 -21.10 -37.94 -45.88
CA ALA A 11 -22.31 -38.68 -45.56
C ALA A 11 -23.11 -37.92 -44.49
N VAL A 12 -24.45 -37.89 -44.63
CA VAL A 12 -25.40 -37.33 -43.66
C VAL A 12 -26.29 -38.46 -43.18
N LEU A 13 -26.67 -38.46 -41.90
CA LEU A 13 -27.81 -39.25 -41.45
C LEU A 13 -28.61 -38.46 -40.40
N LEU A 14 -29.93 -38.53 -40.51
CA LEU A 14 -30.90 -37.73 -39.78
C LEU A 14 -32.01 -38.66 -39.29
N SER A 15 -32.36 -38.60 -38.01
CA SER A 15 -33.49 -39.35 -37.46
C SER A 15 -34.09 -38.61 -36.26
N THR A 16 -35.17 -37.88 -36.51
CA THR A 16 -36.03 -37.25 -35.50
C THR A 16 -37.17 -38.17 -35.08
N LEU A 17 -37.63 -38.06 -33.84
CA LEU A 17 -38.96 -38.53 -33.44
C LEU A 17 -39.54 -37.58 -32.38
N LEU A 18 -40.79 -37.16 -32.57
CA LEU A 18 -41.55 -36.23 -31.70
C LEU A 18 -42.70 -36.97 -31.01
N PHE A 19 -43.04 -36.54 -29.79
CA PHE A 19 -44.39 -36.15 -29.33
C PHE A 19 -44.15 -35.15 -28.15
N ALA A 20 -44.70 -33.93 -28.03
CA ALA A 20 -46.08 -33.42 -28.13
C ALA A 20 -47.01 -33.97 -27.01
N SER A 21 -47.79 -33.19 -26.25
CA SER A 21 -47.99 -31.72 -26.04
C SER A 21 -48.76 -31.54 -24.69
N CYS A 22 -49.17 -30.39 -24.11
CA CYS A 22 -49.15 -28.92 -24.34
C CYS A 22 -49.38 -28.24 -22.95
N GLY A 23 -49.61 -26.93 -22.71
CA GLY A 23 -49.65 -25.73 -23.57
C GLY A 23 -50.45 -24.54 -22.97
N THR A 24 -49.76 -23.44 -22.65
CA THR A 24 -50.25 -22.01 -22.55
C THR A 24 -51.36 -21.64 -21.51
N PRO A 25 -51.71 -20.34 -21.32
CA PRO A 25 -50.88 -19.16 -21.03
C PRO A 25 -51.38 -18.30 -19.81
N SER A 26 -50.72 -17.16 -19.54
CA SER A 26 -51.16 -16.10 -18.60
C SER A 26 -52.21 -15.15 -19.23
N PRO A 27 -53.02 -14.43 -18.42
CA PRO A 27 -52.89 -12.95 -18.39
C PRO A 27 -53.25 -12.26 -17.03
N ALA A 28 -53.19 -10.92 -17.02
CA ALA A 28 -53.73 -9.96 -16.04
C ALA A 28 -54.21 -8.69 -16.82
N PRO A 29 -54.76 -7.58 -16.26
CA PRO A 29 -54.97 -7.19 -14.83
C PRO A 29 -56.32 -6.46 -14.51
N GLN A 30 -56.42 -5.80 -13.34
CA GLN A 30 -57.39 -4.71 -12.94
C GLN A 30 -58.86 -5.15 -12.60
N PRO A 31 -59.75 -4.28 -12.05
CA PRO A 31 -59.74 -3.82 -10.63
C PRO A 31 -61.14 -3.78 -9.93
N GLY A 32 -61.24 -3.57 -8.60
CA GLY A 32 -62.53 -3.13 -7.97
C GLY A 32 -62.79 -3.33 -6.46
N THR A 33 -62.83 -2.22 -5.71
CA THR A 33 -63.73 -1.83 -4.58
C THR A 33 -64.42 -2.81 -3.59
N SER A 34 -64.22 -2.51 -2.29
CA SER A 34 -65.18 -2.54 -1.14
C SER A 34 -65.79 -3.89 -0.68
N ASP A 35 -66.30 -4.08 0.56
CA ASP A 35 -66.57 -3.16 1.68
C ASP A 35 -66.46 -3.86 3.06
N ALA A 36 -66.64 -3.07 4.14
CA ALA A 36 -67.01 -3.43 5.53
C ALA A 36 -65.96 -3.18 6.64
N ALA A 37 -66.43 -2.66 7.76
CA ALA A 37 -65.65 -2.30 8.95
C ALA A 37 -66.29 -2.82 10.24
N SER A 38 -65.49 -2.97 11.30
CA SER A 38 -65.95 -2.78 12.68
C SER A 38 -64.89 -2.02 13.48
N SER A 39 -65.33 -1.30 14.50
CA SER A 39 -64.49 -0.82 15.61
C SER A 39 -64.13 -2.02 16.54
N ASP A 40 -63.18 -1.92 17.48
CA ASP A 40 -63.40 -1.26 18.78
C ASP A 40 -62.11 -0.94 19.57
N ILE A 41 -62.12 0.26 20.17
CA ILE A 41 -61.72 0.64 21.55
C ILE A 41 -60.40 0.10 22.16
N ILE A 42 -59.58 1.06 22.63
CA ILE A 42 -58.33 0.90 23.41
C ILE A 42 -58.66 0.65 24.90
N PRO A 43 -57.78 -0.03 25.67
CA PRO A 43 -57.10 0.73 26.73
C PRO A 43 -55.60 0.40 26.93
N GLU A 44 -54.80 1.45 26.74
CA GLU A 44 -53.64 1.91 27.50
C GLU A 44 -53.10 1.06 28.70
N SER A 45 -51.77 0.92 28.76
CA SER A 45 -51.02 0.85 30.02
C SER A 45 -49.61 1.47 29.84
N THR A 46 -49.05 2.03 30.91
CA THR A 46 -47.97 3.06 30.85
C THR A 46 -46.78 2.77 31.76
N SER A 47 -45.56 3.14 31.33
CA SER A 47 -44.37 3.55 32.12
C SER A 47 -43.16 3.54 31.17
N SER A 48 -42.47 4.66 30.88
CA SER A 48 -41.40 5.31 31.67
C SER A 48 -40.18 4.38 31.93
N ALA A 49 -38.90 4.83 31.84
CA ALA A 49 -38.33 6.18 31.76
C ALA A 49 -36.96 6.14 31.01
N ALA A 50 -36.11 7.17 30.89
CA ALA A 50 -36.13 8.57 31.37
C ALA A 50 -35.36 9.50 30.41
N THR A 51 -35.75 10.76 30.32
CA THR A 51 -34.92 11.85 29.76
C THR A 51 -34.20 12.59 30.88
N GLY A 52 -32.88 12.75 30.77
CA GLY A 52 -32.09 13.59 31.67
C GLY A 52 -31.56 14.83 30.97
N GLU A 53 -31.94 16.02 31.43
CA GLU A 53 -31.34 17.28 30.99
C GLU A 53 -29.98 17.50 31.66
N GLY A 54 -29.03 18.12 30.96
CA GLY A 54 -27.68 18.32 31.51
C GLY A 54 -26.77 19.21 30.66
N SER A 55 -26.76 20.51 30.96
CA SER A 55 -25.71 21.49 30.56
C SER A 55 -25.49 21.72 29.05
N SER A 56 -26.36 22.52 28.45
CA SER A 56 -26.03 23.26 27.23
C SER A 56 -25.16 24.49 27.54
N ASP A 57 -23.83 24.32 27.63
CA ASP A 57 -22.93 25.44 27.28
C ASP A 57 -21.54 24.99 26.83
N SER A 58 -21.28 25.16 25.53
CA SER A 58 -20.00 25.65 24.98
C SER A 58 -20.02 25.52 23.46
N THR A 59 -20.31 26.61 22.75
CA THR A 59 -19.98 26.76 21.32
C THR A 59 -18.48 27.01 21.12
N GLY A 60 -17.64 26.32 21.89
CA GLY A 60 -16.20 26.33 21.73
C GLY A 60 -15.85 25.62 20.43
N THR A 61 -15.36 26.37 19.44
CA THR A 61 -14.75 25.79 18.25
C THR A 61 -13.67 24.80 18.67
N ALA A 62 -13.82 23.53 18.31
CA ALA A 62 -12.86 22.49 18.66
C ALA A 62 -11.44 22.94 18.30
N SER A 63 -10.52 22.84 19.27
CA SER A 63 -9.15 23.30 19.13
C SER A 63 -8.20 22.11 19.13
N ALA A 64 -7.10 22.23 18.38
CA ALA A 64 -6.09 21.17 18.31
C ALA A 64 -5.48 20.91 19.71
N PRO A 65 -5.25 19.63 20.09
CA PRO A 65 -4.59 19.31 21.34
C PRO A 65 -3.15 19.87 21.34
N SER A 66 -2.67 20.30 22.51
CA SER A 66 -1.30 20.84 22.64
C SER A 66 -0.25 19.78 22.30
N SER A 67 -0.41 18.55 22.76
CA SER A 67 0.45 17.40 22.43
C SER A 67 -0.36 16.23 21.91
N LEU A 68 0.21 15.42 21.02
CA LEU A 68 -0.39 14.17 20.57
C LEU A 68 0.68 13.09 20.30
N ARG A 69 0.56 11.94 20.96
CA ARG A 69 1.46 10.78 20.84
C ARG A 69 0.69 9.58 20.30
N ILE A 70 1.07 9.07 19.13
CA ILE A 70 0.37 7.96 18.44
C ILE A 70 1.33 6.81 18.12
N LEU A 71 1.01 5.60 18.61
CA LEU A 71 1.70 4.36 18.23
C LEU A 71 0.83 3.53 17.28
N ALA A 72 1.33 3.20 16.10
CA ALA A 72 0.71 2.22 15.22
C ALA A 72 1.33 0.83 15.40
N ILE A 73 0.47 -0.18 15.56
CA ILE A 73 0.82 -1.60 15.46
C ILE A 73 0.38 -2.07 14.07
N GLY A 74 1.33 -2.31 13.16
CA GLY A 74 0.96 -2.54 11.76
C GLY A 74 2.09 -2.94 10.81
N ASN A 75 2.03 -2.37 9.60
CA ASN A 75 2.71 -2.83 8.40
C ASN A 75 2.80 -1.69 7.36
N SER A 76 3.04 -1.99 6.09
CA SER A 76 3.12 -0.99 5.02
C SER A 76 1.89 -0.07 4.90
N PHE A 77 0.70 -0.53 5.29
CA PHE A 77 -0.51 0.29 5.30
C PHE A 77 -0.53 1.31 6.45
N SER A 78 0.09 1.03 7.61
CA SER A 78 0.24 2.06 8.66
C SER A 78 1.32 3.07 8.27
N THR A 79 2.40 2.62 7.61
CA THR A 79 3.39 3.53 7.01
C THR A 79 2.77 4.48 5.99
N ASP A 80 1.91 3.98 5.09
CA ASP A 80 1.20 4.81 4.11
C ASP A 80 0.26 5.84 4.78
N CYS A 81 -0.42 5.48 5.88
CA CYS A 81 -1.22 6.44 6.66
C CYS A 81 -0.36 7.51 7.35
N MET A 82 0.77 7.10 7.94
CA MET A 82 1.54 7.96 8.83
C MET A 82 2.55 8.86 8.12
N GLN A 83 2.97 8.56 6.88
CA GLN A 83 4.05 9.25 6.15
C GLN A 83 4.03 10.78 6.33
N TYR A 84 2.89 11.41 6.08
CA TYR A 84 2.68 12.86 6.16
C TYR A 84 1.98 13.32 7.44
N LEU A 85 1.58 12.41 8.33
CA LEU A 85 0.73 12.69 9.49
C LEU A 85 1.37 13.70 10.46
N TYR A 86 2.70 13.70 10.61
CA TYR A 86 3.39 14.70 11.46
C TYR A 86 3.12 16.12 10.95
N ASN A 87 3.42 16.40 9.68
CA ASN A 87 3.25 17.72 9.09
C ASN A 87 1.77 18.14 8.97
N ILE A 88 0.88 17.17 8.73
CA ILE A 88 -0.57 17.37 8.76
C ILE A 88 -1.01 17.83 10.17
N LEU A 89 -0.68 17.09 11.23
CA LEU A 89 -0.97 17.45 12.63
C LEU A 89 -0.37 18.80 13.02
N LYS A 90 0.88 19.06 12.66
CA LYS A 90 1.58 20.33 12.91
C LYS A 90 0.86 21.51 12.24
N SER A 91 0.46 21.38 10.98
CA SER A 91 -0.23 22.44 10.25
C SER A 91 -1.67 22.66 10.71
N GLY A 92 -2.36 21.59 11.14
CA GLY A 92 -3.67 21.64 11.78
C GLY A 92 -3.67 22.09 13.25
N GLY A 93 -2.54 22.57 13.77
CA GLY A 93 -2.45 23.29 15.05
C GLY A 93 -1.84 22.54 16.24
N VAL A 94 -1.47 21.25 16.10
CA VAL A 94 -0.87 20.47 17.19
C VAL A 94 0.57 20.97 17.46
N LYS A 95 0.92 21.24 18.72
CA LYS A 95 2.21 21.86 19.08
C LYS A 95 3.32 20.82 19.24
N GLU A 96 3.07 19.73 19.95
CA GLU A 96 3.98 18.60 20.11
C GLU A 96 3.39 17.35 19.45
N VAL A 97 4.16 16.67 18.60
CA VAL A 97 3.73 15.44 17.92
C VAL A 97 4.81 14.38 18.10
N VAL A 98 4.41 13.18 18.53
CA VAL A 98 5.27 11.99 18.53
C VAL A 98 4.55 10.87 17.82
N LEU A 99 5.16 10.33 16.77
CA LEU A 99 4.64 9.17 16.05
C LEU A 99 5.58 7.99 16.20
N GLY A 100 5.03 6.82 16.52
CA GLY A 100 5.72 5.53 16.47
C GLY A 100 4.98 4.58 15.54
N ASN A 101 5.69 3.78 14.74
CA ASN A 101 5.11 2.78 13.84
C ASN A 101 5.90 1.47 13.99
N LEU A 102 5.31 0.49 14.68
CA LEU A 102 5.80 -0.89 14.76
C LEU A 102 5.46 -1.60 13.46
N TYR A 103 6.39 -1.55 12.51
CA TYR A 103 6.25 -2.12 11.18
C TYR A 103 6.76 -3.57 11.14
N TYR A 104 5.97 -4.46 10.54
CA TYR A 104 6.48 -5.68 9.93
C TYR A 104 5.81 -5.91 8.56
N GLY A 105 6.56 -6.42 7.59
CA GLY A 105 6.11 -6.54 6.20
C GLY A 105 4.83 -7.38 6.05
N GLY A 106 3.74 -6.76 5.58
CA GLY A 106 2.45 -7.43 5.38
C GLY A 106 1.79 -8.02 6.63
N CYS A 107 2.22 -7.62 7.83
CA CYS A 107 1.86 -8.25 9.11
C CYS A 107 0.35 -8.31 9.38
N SER A 108 -0.10 -9.46 9.90
CA SER A 108 -1.48 -9.76 10.29
C SER A 108 -1.68 -9.72 11.82
N LEU A 109 -2.93 -9.64 12.28
CA LEU A 109 -3.26 -9.74 13.72
C LEU A 109 -2.67 -11.02 14.37
N ALA A 110 -2.64 -12.14 13.64
CA ALA A 110 -2.08 -13.40 14.14
C ALA A 110 -0.56 -13.33 14.34
N GLN A 111 0.17 -12.67 13.43
CA GLN A 111 1.60 -12.43 13.57
C GLN A 111 1.88 -11.42 14.69
N HIS A 112 1.12 -10.32 14.77
CA HIS A 112 1.24 -9.39 15.89
C HIS A 112 1.01 -10.09 17.25
N LEU A 113 0.00 -10.95 17.36
CA LEU A 113 -0.26 -11.76 18.56
C LEU A 113 0.92 -12.67 18.92
N ASP A 114 1.48 -13.41 17.96
CA ASP A 114 2.69 -14.23 18.16
C ASP A 114 3.93 -13.38 18.56
N PHE A 115 4.12 -12.22 17.94
CA PHE A 115 5.25 -11.34 18.20
C PHE A 115 5.16 -10.68 19.59
N VAL A 116 3.96 -10.26 20.00
CA VAL A 116 3.68 -9.69 21.33
C VAL A 116 3.79 -10.76 22.41
N SER A 117 3.10 -11.91 22.24
CA SER A 117 3.05 -12.98 23.25
C SER A 117 4.43 -13.55 23.61
N ASN A 118 5.33 -13.61 22.63
CA ASN A 118 6.69 -14.13 22.80
C ASN A 118 7.76 -13.01 22.84
N ASN A 119 7.32 -11.75 22.94
CA ASN A 119 8.12 -10.52 22.94
C ASN A 119 9.29 -10.49 21.92
N LYS A 120 8.99 -10.81 20.66
CA LYS A 120 10.00 -11.05 19.62
C LYS A 120 10.63 -9.75 19.10
N PRO A 121 11.98 -9.66 18.98
CA PRO A 121 12.70 -8.52 18.42
C PRO A 121 12.66 -8.54 16.88
N VAL A 122 11.47 -8.41 16.29
CA VAL A 122 11.24 -8.60 14.84
C VAL A 122 10.72 -7.35 14.13
N TYR A 123 10.30 -6.32 14.85
CA TYR A 123 9.77 -5.10 14.23
C TYR A 123 10.89 -4.22 13.69
N LYS A 124 10.63 -3.54 12.57
CA LYS A 124 11.27 -2.26 12.28
C LYS A 124 10.43 -1.19 12.96
N TYR A 125 11.01 -0.45 13.89
CA TYR A 125 10.33 0.63 14.59
C TYR A 125 10.74 1.95 13.95
N TYR A 126 9.77 2.65 13.36
CA TYR A 126 9.95 3.99 12.82
C TYR A 126 9.40 5.01 13.84
N LYS A 127 10.20 5.99 14.23
CA LYS A 127 9.81 7.08 15.15
C LYS A 127 9.94 8.44 14.46
N ASN A 128 9.03 9.37 14.72
CA ASN A 128 9.08 10.73 14.19
C ASN A 128 8.63 11.75 15.25
N VAL A 129 9.54 12.65 15.61
CA VAL A 129 9.34 13.74 16.60
C VAL A 129 9.64 15.13 16.01
N SER A 130 10.17 15.19 14.78
CA SER A 130 10.81 16.38 14.20
C SER A 130 10.34 16.70 12.76
N GLY A 131 9.51 15.84 12.17
CA GLY A 131 9.19 15.81 10.74
C GLY A 131 9.87 14.65 10.02
N ASN A 132 11.02 14.19 10.51
CA ASN A 132 11.80 13.10 9.92
C ASN A 132 11.53 11.75 10.61
N TRP A 133 11.61 10.67 9.84
CA TRP A 133 11.44 9.31 10.34
C TRP A 133 12.80 8.66 10.64
N GLU A 134 13.02 8.26 11.89
CA GLU A 134 14.18 7.53 12.37
C GLU A 134 13.84 6.04 12.48
N LEU A 135 14.73 5.15 12.01
CA LEU A 135 14.53 3.69 12.00
C LEU A 135 15.40 2.99 13.05
N THR A 136 14.78 2.16 13.89
CA THR A 136 15.45 1.14 14.70
C THR A 136 15.01 -0.26 14.26
N GLU A 137 15.95 -1.15 13.97
CA GLU A 137 15.65 -2.55 13.61
C GLU A 137 15.70 -3.49 14.82
N SER A 138 15.20 -4.73 14.63
CA SER A 138 15.11 -5.75 15.67
C SER A 138 14.39 -5.29 16.95
N TYR A 139 13.37 -4.45 16.80
CA TYR A 139 12.64 -3.84 17.90
C TYR A 139 11.53 -4.75 18.42
N ARG A 140 11.13 -4.55 19.69
CA ARG A 140 10.03 -5.29 20.33
C ARG A 140 8.83 -4.40 20.56
N PHE A 141 7.66 -5.04 20.67
CA PHE A 141 6.47 -4.38 21.16
C PHE A 141 6.63 -3.86 22.61
N SER A 142 7.25 -4.64 23.51
CA SER A 142 7.43 -4.25 24.92
C SER A 142 8.19 -2.94 25.11
N ASP A 143 9.04 -2.63 24.15
CA ASP A 143 9.99 -1.53 24.21
C ASP A 143 9.29 -0.27 23.68
N ALA A 144 8.65 -0.35 22.50
CA ALA A 144 7.86 0.74 21.91
C ALA A 144 6.65 1.16 22.76
N VAL A 145 5.89 0.21 23.30
CA VAL A 145 4.65 0.53 24.05
C VAL A 145 4.92 1.30 25.36
N LYS A 146 6.14 1.20 25.89
CA LYS A 146 6.59 1.86 27.13
C LYS A 146 7.46 3.09 26.90
N GLU A 147 7.87 3.35 25.65
CA GLU A 147 8.80 4.43 25.31
C GLU A 147 8.19 5.82 25.53
N GLU A 148 6.89 5.96 25.32
CA GLU A 148 6.15 7.23 25.40
C GLU A 148 4.84 7.05 26.19
N LYS A 149 4.31 8.17 26.68
CA LYS A 149 2.94 8.23 27.20
C LYS A 149 1.95 8.35 26.03
N TRP A 150 1.80 7.27 25.27
CA TRP A 150 0.94 7.21 24.10
C TRP A 150 -0.49 7.64 24.42
N ASP A 151 -0.99 8.67 23.74
CA ASP A 151 -2.38 9.13 23.85
C ASP A 151 -3.30 8.18 23.07
N TYR A 152 -2.80 7.64 21.95
CA TYR A 152 -3.52 6.68 21.10
C TYR A 152 -2.62 5.52 20.65
N ILE A 153 -3.18 4.31 20.62
CA ILE A 153 -2.56 3.13 19.98
C ILE A 153 -3.51 2.60 18.91
N THR A 154 -3.04 2.48 17.66
CA THR A 154 -3.86 2.08 16.52
C THR A 154 -3.56 0.66 16.06
N PHE A 155 -4.61 -0.11 15.78
CA PHE A 155 -4.55 -1.50 15.33
C PHE A 155 -5.11 -1.62 13.90
N GLN A 156 -4.64 -2.61 13.14
CA GLN A 156 -5.16 -2.95 11.82
C GLN A 156 -4.94 -4.43 11.47
N GLN A 157 -5.71 -4.94 10.51
CA GLN A 157 -5.49 -6.25 9.90
C GLN A 157 -4.64 -6.13 8.63
N THR A 158 -3.94 -7.20 8.25
CA THR A 158 -3.28 -7.29 6.93
C THR A 158 -4.32 -7.16 5.81
N SER A 159 -4.00 -6.42 4.74
CA SER A 159 -4.94 -6.23 3.63
C SER A 159 -5.34 -7.56 2.95
N LYS A 160 -4.48 -8.58 3.06
CA LYS A 160 -4.73 -9.96 2.62
C LYS A 160 -6.00 -10.60 3.24
N THR A 161 -6.37 -10.21 4.47
CA THR A 161 -7.48 -10.82 5.23
C THR A 161 -8.40 -9.81 5.92
N CYS A 162 -8.25 -8.51 5.68
CA CYS A 162 -9.07 -7.46 6.30
C CYS A 162 -10.58 -7.54 6.05
N GLY A 163 -11.03 -8.25 5.00
CA GLY A 163 -12.44 -8.58 4.79
C GLY A 163 -12.81 -10.03 5.16
N LEU A 164 -11.96 -10.74 5.91
CA LEU A 164 -12.17 -12.14 6.29
C LEU A 164 -12.42 -12.25 7.80
N GLU A 165 -13.70 -12.31 8.17
CA GLU A 165 -14.24 -12.39 9.53
C GLU A 165 -13.50 -13.42 10.42
N ALA A 166 -13.21 -14.60 9.87
CA ALA A 166 -12.49 -15.68 10.55
C ALA A 166 -11.03 -15.35 10.93
N SER A 167 -10.46 -14.25 10.45
CA SER A 167 -9.10 -13.79 10.81
C SER A 167 -9.05 -12.86 12.04
N TYR A 168 -10.21 -12.58 12.64
CA TYR A 168 -10.38 -11.72 13.82
C TYR A 168 -10.65 -12.57 15.08
N GLY A 169 -11.88 -12.58 15.60
CA GLY A 169 -12.28 -13.37 16.76
C GLY A 169 -11.31 -13.26 17.94
N LYS A 170 -10.94 -14.42 18.53
CA LYS A 170 -9.98 -14.47 19.65
C LYS A 170 -8.58 -13.94 19.30
N THR A 171 -8.17 -13.97 18.03
CA THR A 171 -6.89 -13.39 17.60
C THR A 171 -6.87 -11.87 17.75
N LEU A 172 -7.99 -11.20 17.51
CA LEU A 172 -8.15 -9.77 17.79
C LEU A 172 -8.16 -9.53 19.30
N THR A 173 -9.07 -10.18 20.04
CA THR A 173 -9.26 -9.87 21.47
C THR A 173 -8.00 -10.15 22.28
N SER A 174 -7.33 -11.29 22.07
CA SER A 174 -6.10 -11.62 22.81
C SER A 174 -4.87 -10.82 22.39
N LEU A 175 -4.89 -10.15 21.23
CA LEU A 175 -3.89 -9.11 20.93
C LEU A 175 -4.21 -7.83 21.71
N VAL A 176 -5.48 -7.40 21.75
CA VAL A 176 -5.89 -6.23 22.54
C VAL A 176 -5.64 -6.46 24.03
N ASP A 177 -5.94 -7.64 24.59
CA ASP A 177 -5.68 -8.02 25.98
C ASP A 177 -4.20 -7.79 26.37
N LEU A 178 -3.27 -8.20 25.51
CA LEU A 178 -1.82 -8.09 25.74
C LEU A 178 -1.28 -6.66 25.53
N VAL A 179 -1.93 -5.86 24.68
CA VAL A 179 -1.57 -4.45 24.48
C VAL A 179 -2.12 -3.60 25.62
N GLU A 180 -3.36 -3.86 26.07
CA GLU A 180 -3.99 -3.22 27.23
C GLU A 180 -3.17 -3.41 28.50
N ALA A 181 -2.74 -4.65 28.78
CA ALA A 181 -1.89 -4.98 29.94
C ALA A 181 -0.46 -4.40 29.88
N ALA A 182 -0.07 -3.75 28.78
CA ALA A 182 1.27 -3.18 28.59
C ALA A 182 1.28 -1.68 28.24
N ALA A 183 0.13 -1.08 27.95
CA ALA A 183 -0.03 0.32 27.57
C ALA A 183 -0.06 1.26 28.79
N PRO A 184 0.21 2.57 28.60
CA PRO A 184 -0.09 3.58 29.62
C PRO A 184 -1.60 3.64 29.94
N ASP A 185 -1.96 3.82 31.20
CA ASP A 185 -3.36 3.82 31.71
C ASP A 185 -4.32 4.77 30.96
N ASN A 186 -3.79 5.81 30.30
CA ASN A 186 -4.56 6.82 29.56
C ASN A 186 -4.62 6.58 28.04
N ALA A 187 -4.00 5.52 27.52
CA ALA A 187 -3.89 5.24 26.09
C ALA A 187 -5.22 4.76 25.50
N LYS A 188 -5.68 5.42 24.43
CA LYS A 188 -6.96 5.10 23.76
C LYS A 188 -6.74 4.23 22.53
N PHE A 189 -7.49 3.15 22.38
CA PHE A 189 -7.33 2.26 21.23
C PHE A 189 -8.24 2.64 20.07
N LEU A 190 -7.67 2.65 18.86
CA LEU A 190 -8.37 2.95 17.61
C LEU A 190 -8.15 1.84 16.59
N TRP A 191 -9.16 1.62 15.75
CA TRP A 191 -9.04 0.72 14.60
C TRP A 191 -8.80 1.50 13.31
N ASN A 192 -7.69 1.27 12.61
CA ASN A 192 -7.45 1.84 11.28
C ASN A 192 -8.15 0.97 10.22
N MET A 193 -9.26 1.45 9.68
CA MET A 193 -10.03 0.76 8.64
C MET A 193 -9.33 0.94 7.28
N THR A 194 -8.47 -0.02 6.93
CA THR A 194 -7.66 -0.04 5.72
C THR A 194 -8.48 -0.27 4.44
N TRP A 195 -7.98 0.25 3.31
CA TRP A 195 -8.71 0.38 2.04
C TRP A 195 -8.73 -0.89 1.17
N ALA A 196 -9.73 -0.96 0.29
CA ALA A 196 -9.82 -1.95 -0.78
C ALA A 196 -8.75 -1.72 -1.86
N TYR A 197 -8.28 -2.81 -2.47
CA TYR A 197 -7.36 -2.79 -3.61
C TYR A 197 -7.97 -2.10 -4.85
N GLN A 198 -7.11 -1.68 -5.78
CA GLN A 198 -7.52 -1.17 -7.10
C GLN A 198 -8.27 -2.27 -7.88
N GLN A 199 -9.24 -1.91 -8.72
CA GLN A 199 -10.08 -2.89 -9.41
C GLN A 199 -9.32 -3.71 -10.48
N ASP A 200 -8.18 -3.23 -10.98
CA ASP A 200 -7.27 -3.97 -11.85
C ASP A 200 -6.07 -4.62 -11.09
N SER A 201 -6.08 -4.58 -9.75
CA SER A 201 -4.99 -5.07 -8.92
C SER A 201 -4.61 -6.53 -9.21
N THR A 202 -3.32 -6.77 -9.40
CA THR A 202 -2.77 -8.11 -9.65
C THR A 202 -2.38 -8.84 -8.37
N HIS A 203 -2.44 -8.17 -7.22
CA HIS A 203 -1.97 -8.68 -5.94
C HIS A 203 -2.60 -10.04 -5.59
N SER A 204 -1.76 -11.02 -5.31
CA SER A 204 -2.08 -12.44 -5.16
C SER A 204 -3.18 -12.79 -4.16
N SER A 205 -3.51 -11.93 -3.19
CA SER A 205 -4.63 -12.13 -2.26
C SER A 205 -5.98 -11.53 -2.71
N PHE A 206 -6.05 -10.76 -3.81
CA PHE A 206 -7.32 -10.20 -4.31
C PHE A 206 -8.39 -11.25 -4.72
N PRO A 207 -8.04 -12.50 -5.13
CA PRO A 207 -9.02 -13.58 -5.28
C PRO A 207 -9.86 -13.89 -4.03
N ASN A 208 -9.38 -13.61 -2.82
CA ASN A 208 -10.17 -13.71 -1.58
C ASN A 208 -11.45 -12.87 -1.66
N TYR A 209 -11.39 -11.75 -2.38
CA TYR A 209 -12.48 -10.82 -2.63
C TYR A 209 -13.00 -10.92 -4.08
N GLN A 210 -12.82 -12.09 -4.72
CA GLN A 210 -13.23 -12.41 -6.09
C GLN A 210 -12.71 -11.40 -7.15
N LYS A 211 -11.56 -10.75 -6.88
CA LYS A 211 -11.01 -9.65 -7.68
C LYS A 211 -12.00 -8.48 -7.89
N SER A 212 -12.81 -8.18 -6.90
CA SER A 212 -13.75 -7.04 -6.92
C SER A 212 -13.44 -6.06 -5.81
N GLN A 213 -13.18 -4.79 -6.17
CA GLN A 213 -12.96 -3.70 -5.22
C GLN A 213 -14.21 -3.49 -4.36
N LYS A 214 -15.41 -3.51 -4.96
CA LYS A 214 -16.67 -3.39 -4.22
C LYS A 214 -16.84 -4.55 -3.24
N LYS A 215 -16.61 -5.80 -3.67
CA LYS A 215 -16.73 -6.94 -2.75
C LYS A 215 -15.73 -6.85 -1.59
N MET A 216 -14.50 -6.39 -1.84
CA MET A 216 -13.51 -6.14 -0.80
C MET A 216 -13.99 -5.04 0.17
N TYR A 217 -14.53 -3.93 -0.34
CA TYR A 217 -15.14 -2.87 0.47
C TYR A 217 -16.26 -3.44 1.37
N ASP A 218 -17.25 -4.10 0.76
CA ASP A 218 -18.41 -4.67 1.44
C ASP A 218 -17.98 -5.62 2.57
N MET A 219 -17.04 -6.52 2.28
CA MET A 219 -16.53 -7.51 3.24
C MET A 219 -15.71 -6.88 4.39
N ILE A 220 -15.08 -5.72 4.17
CA ILE A 220 -14.36 -4.98 5.22
C ILE A 220 -15.33 -4.23 6.14
N ILE A 221 -16.43 -3.67 5.59
CA ILE A 221 -17.51 -3.09 6.41
C ILE A 221 -18.17 -4.19 7.26
N ASP A 222 -18.47 -5.36 6.68
CA ASP A 222 -18.97 -6.54 7.40
C ASP A 222 -18.07 -6.91 8.59
N CYS A 223 -16.73 -6.92 8.41
CA CYS A 223 -15.78 -7.20 9.49
C CYS A 223 -15.76 -6.08 10.55
N VAL A 224 -16.00 -4.82 10.17
CA VAL A 224 -16.10 -3.72 11.14
C VAL A 224 -17.36 -3.84 11.99
N GLU A 225 -18.52 -4.15 11.40
CA GLU A 225 -19.77 -4.37 12.14
C GLU A 225 -19.68 -5.58 13.08
N LYS A 226 -19.12 -6.71 12.61
CA LYS A 226 -19.12 -8.00 13.33
C LYS A 226 -17.94 -8.23 14.26
N CYS A 227 -16.77 -7.62 14.01
CA CYS A 227 -15.55 -7.90 14.76
C CYS A 227 -15.00 -6.68 15.51
N ILE A 228 -15.13 -5.47 14.96
CA ILE A 228 -14.53 -4.26 15.56
C ILE A 228 -15.50 -3.55 16.50
N LYS A 229 -16.72 -3.24 16.07
CA LYS A 229 -17.72 -2.56 16.92
C LYS A 229 -18.14 -3.34 18.19
N PRO A 230 -18.07 -4.69 18.25
CA PRO A 230 -18.29 -5.41 19.51
C PRO A 230 -17.16 -5.27 20.53
N GLU A 231 -15.91 -5.07 20.10
CA GLU A 231 -14.75 -4.88 20.97
C GLU A 231 -14.72 -3.46 21.54
N LYS A 232 -15.25 -3.31 22.76
CA LYS A 232 -15.54 -2.00 23.38
C LYS A 232 -14.32 -1.21 23.82
N ARG A 233 -13.13 -1.80 23.77
CA ARG A 233 -11.86 -1.10 24.02
C ARG A 233 -11.46 -0.18 22.87
N PHE A 234 -11.97 -0.40 21.65
CA PHE A 234 -11.83 0.57 20.57
C PHE A 234 -12.78 1.76 20.77
N VAL A 235 -12.21 2.91 21.13
CA VAL A 235 -12.99 4.16 21.33
C VAL A 235 -13.37 4.84 20.01
N GLY A 236 -12.85 4.34 18.87
CA GLY A 236 -13.11 4.89 17.55
C GLY A 236 -12.50 4.06 16.41
N ILE A 237 -12.98 4.34 15.19
CA ILE A 237 -12.50 3.75 13.94
C ILE A 237 -12.05 4.91 13.04
N ILE A 238 -10.86 4.81 12.46
CA ILE A 238 -10.32 5.76 11.49
C ILE A 238 -10.72 5.28 10.07
N PRO A 239 -11.62 5.96 9.35
CA PRO A 239 -12.28 5.41 8.16
C PRO A 239 -11.47 5.60 6.85
N CYS A 240 -10.18 5.28 6.84
CA CYS A 240 -9.29 5.50 5.68
C CYS A 240 -9.83 4.84 4.40
N MET A 241 -10.40 3.64 4.51
CA MET A 241 -11.17 2.95 3.47
C MET A 241 -12.15 3.89 2.77
N THR A 242 -13.02 4.54 3.53
CA THR A 242 -14.12 5.34 3.00
C THR A 242 -13.61 6.66 2.45
N SER A 243 -12.58 7.29 3.05
CA SER A 243 -11.92 8.45 2.46
C SER A 243 -11.32 8.12 1.08
N ILE A 244 -10.60 7.00 0.95
CA ILE A 244 -10.04 6.55 -0.33
C ILE A 244 -11.15 6.18 -1.31
N GLN A 245 -12.21 5.49 -0.86
CA GLN A 245 -13.31 5.08 -1.73
C GLN A 245 -14.21 6.25 -2.19
N ASN A 246 -14.37 7.29 -1.36
CA ASN A 246 -14.97 8.56 -1.75
C ASN A 246 -14.12 9.26 -2.82
N ALA A 247 -12.80 9.39 -2.58
CA ALA A 247 -11.87 10.03 -3.51
C ALA A 247 -11.81 9.32 -4.88
N ARG A 248 -11.93 7.99 -4.92
CA ARG A 248 -12.05 7.19 -6.17
C ARG A 248 -13.22 7.58 -7.06
N THR A 249 -14.25 8.24 -6.54
CA THR A 249 -15.43 8.69 -7.32
C THR A 249 -15.28 10.08 -7.94
N SER A 250 -14.17 10.78 -7.66
CA SER A 250 -13.82 12.09 -8.22
C SER A 250 -13.07 11.97 -9.57
N PHE A 251 -12.60 13.10 -10.11
CA PHE A 251 -11.67 13.12 -11.26
C PHE A 251 -10.36 12.33 -11.04
N LEU A 252 -10.00 11.98 -9.79
CA LEU A 252 -8.83 11.15 -9.50
C LEU A 252 -9.02 9.70 -9.99
N GLY A 253 -10.26 9.20 -10.03
CA GLY A 253 -10.60 7.83 -10.41
C GLY A 253 -9.94 6.76 -9.52
N ASP A 254 -9.97 5.51 -9.98
CA ASP A 254 -9.32 4.38 -9.32
C ASP A 254 -7.81 4.31 -9.60
N THR A 255 -7.10 5.41 -9.32
CA THR A 255 -5.63 5.53 -9.43
C THR A 255 -5.06 6.26 -8.21
N LEU A 256 -5.38 5.72 -7.03
CA LEU A 256 -4.88 6.15 -5.71
C LEU A 256 -3.91 5.12 -5.09
N THR A 257 -3.46 4.15 -5.88
CA THR A 257 -2.49 3.14 -5.48
C THR A 257 -1.29 3.12 -6.43
N ARG A 258 -0.11 2.77 -5.92
CA ARG A 258 1.14 2.71 -6.70
C ARG A 258 1.36 1.37 -7.42
N ASP A 259 0.82 0.29 -6.86
CA ASP A 259 1.06 -1.10 -7.23
C ASP A 259 -0.25 -1.92 -7.29
N GLY A 260 -1.40 -1.25 -7.22
CA GLY A 260 -2.72 -1.85 -7.12
C GLY A 260 -3.21 -2.09 -5.69
N PHE A 261 -2.41 -1.83 -4.63
CA PHE A 261 -2.85 -2.05 -3.25
C PHE A 261 -2.30 -1.09 -2.19
N HIS A 262 -1.01 -0.74 -2.21
CA HIS A 262 -0.47 0.34 -1.37
C HIS A 262 -0.78 1.70 -1.99
N LEU A 263 -0.91 2.75 -1.17
CA LEU A 263 -1.33 4.07 -1.66
C LEU A 263 -0.27 4.70 -2.57
N ASP A 264 -0.70 5.53 -3.52
CA ASP A 264 0.24 6.37 -4.26
C ASP A 264 0.97 7.30 -3.29
N TYR A 265 2.25 7.55 -3.58
CA TYR A 265 3.14 8.21 -2.63
C TYR A 265 2.69 9.62 -2.24
N TYR A 266 1.87 10.28 -3.05
CA TYR A 266 1.49 11.68 -2.86
C TYR A 266 0.07 11.82 -2.33
N ILE A 267 -0.96 11.62 -3.17
CA ILE A 267 -2.34 11.99 -2.84
C ILE A 267 -3.05 10.93 -2.02
N GLY A 268 -2.86 9.65 -2.33
CA GLY A 268 -3.38 8.54 -1.52
C GLY A 268 -2.88 8.62 -0.08
N ARG A 269 -1.56 8.68 0.12
CA ARG A 269 -0.94 8.87 1.46
C ARG A 269 -1.43 10.14 2.16
N TYR A 270 -1.54 11.25 1.45
CA TYR A 270 -2.09 12.49 2.02
C TYR A 270 -3.54 12.34 2.49
N ILE A 271 -4.42 11.69 1.71
CA ILE A 271 -5.81 11.41 2.11
C ILE A 271 -5.87 10.54 3.37
N ALA A 272 -5.02 9.51 3.47
CA ALA A 272 -4.98 8.64 4.64
C ALA A 272 -4.51 9.39 5.90
N GLY A 273 -3.41 10.16 5.82
CA GLY A 273 -2.93 10.99 6.93
C GLY A 273 -3.92 12.10 7.34
N LEU A 274 -4.64 12.68 6.38
CA LEU A 274 -5.70 13.65 6.61
C LEU A 274 -6.94 13.01 7.29
N THR A 275 -7.23 11.74 6.97
CA THR A 275 -8.26 10.96 7.66
C THR A 275 -7.89 10.71 9.12
N TRP A 276 -6.63 10.34 9.40
CA TRP A 276 -6.11 10.18 10.77
C TRP A 276 -6.20 11.49 11.55
N PHE A 277 -5.81 12.61 10.94
CA PHE A 277 -5.94 13.94 11.54
C PHE A 277 -7.38 14.22 12.00
N SER A 278 -8.37 14.14 11.10
CA SER A 278 -9.76 14.47 11.45
C SER A 278 -10.37 13.46 12.43
N ALA A 279 -10.08 12.16 12.30
CA ALA A 279 -10.62 11.13 13.20
C ALA A 279 -10.06 11.22 14.63
N ILE A 280 -8.81 11.66 14.80
CA ILE A 280 -8.14 11.74 16.12
C ILE A 280 -8.36 13.10 16.79
N THR A 281 -8.41 14.19 16.02
CA THR A 281 -8.57 15.56 16.57
C THR A 281 -10.01 16.07 16.58
N GLY A 282 -10.92 15.47 15.79
CA GLY A 282 -12.28 15.98 15.56
C GLY A 282 -12.35 17.23 14.67
N LEU A 283 -11.23 17.70 14.13
CA LEU A 283 -11.16 18.93 13.34
C LEU A 283 -11.49 18.69 11.86
N SER A 284 -12.05 19.70 11.19
CA SER A 284 -12.26 19.65 9.74
C SER A 284 -10.92 19.49 9.00
N PRO A 285 -10.85 18.67 7.92
CA PRO A 285 -9.65 18.60 7.08
C PRO A 285 -9.26 19.95 6.43
N ASP A 286 -10.16 20.95 6.44
CA ASP A 286 -9.87 22.32 6.01
C ASP A 286 -8.88 23.06 6.94
N ALA A 287 -8.71 22.61 8.18
CA ALA A 287 -7.70 23.16 9.10
C ALA A 287 -6.26 22.86 8.68
N VAL A 288 -6.06 21.89 7.77
CA VAL A 288 -4.74 21.46 7.29
C VAL A 288 -4.31 22.29 6.09
N THR A 289 -3.29 23.13 6.31
CA THR A 289 -2.68 23.99 5.27
C THR A 289 -1.48 23.33 4.57
N TYR A 290 -0.95 22.23 5.11
CA TYR A 290 0.19 21.51 4.53
C TYR A 290 -0.14 20.82 3.21
N ASN A 291 0.74 20.99 2.21
CA ASN A 291 0.80 20.18 1.01
C ASN A 291 2.21 19.56 0.93
N PRO A 292 2.36 18.22 0.94
CA PRO A 292 3.67 17.57 0.92
C PRO A 292 4.43 17.73 -0.40
N SER A 293 3.74 17.98 -1.52
CA SER A 293 4.39 18.15 -2.82
C SER A 293 3.51 18.96 -3.78
N PRO A 294 3.63 20.31 -3.80
CA PRO A 294 2.79 21.18 -4.63
C PRO A 294 2.86 20.94 -6.14
N SER A 295 3.93 20.31 -6.64
CA SER A 295 4.05 19.90 -8.05
C SER A 295 3.32 18.59 -8.38
N MET A 296 3.17 17.69 -7.40
CA MET A 296 2.49 16.40 -7.56
C MET A 296 1.02 16.45 -7.13
N ILE A 297 0.69 17.32 -6.16
CA ILE A 297 -0.63 17.50 -5.58
C ILE A 297 -1.11 18.92 -5.85
N SER A 298 -1.99 19.06 -6.85
CA SER A 298 -2.63 20.35 -7.19
C SER A 298 -3.74 20.71 -6.18
N ASP A 299 -4.19 21.97 -6.19
CA ASP A 299 -5.31 22.42 -5.37
C ASP A 299 -6.61 21.64 -5.61
N ASN A 300 -6.84 21.17 -6.84
CA ASN A 300 -7.99 20.30 -7.16
C ASN A 300 -7.89 18.95 -6.43
N MET A 301 -6.67 18.41 -6.29
CA MET A 301 -6.42 17.17 -5.56
C MET A 301 -6.58 17.37 -4.06
N LEU A 302 -6.11 18.51 -3.51
CA LEU A 302 -6.36 18.91 -2.12
C LEU A 302 -7.86 19.09 -1.82
N ALA A 303 -8.62 19.67 -2.75
CA ALA A 303 -10.06 19.84 -2.63
C ALA A 303 -10.78 18.47 -2.57
N VAL A 304 -10.41 17.53 -3.45
CA VAL A 304 -10.90 16.14 -3.37
C VAL A 304 -10.54 15.49 -2.04
N ALA A 305 -9.30 15.66 -1.54
CA ALA A 305 -8.90 15.07 -0.27
C ALA A 305 -9.73 15.61 0.91
N ARG A 306 -9.94 16.93 0.98
CA ARG A 306 -10.77 17.56 2.04
C ARG A 306 -12.23 17.14 1.93
N GLU A 307 -12.81 17.13 0.73
CA GLU A 307 -14.18 16.63 0.48
C GLU A 307 -14.33 15.16 0.91
N ALA A 308 -13.47 14.28 0.41
CA ALA A 308 -13.54 12.85 0.62
C ALA A 308 -13.39 12.47 2.10
N VAL A 309 -12.48 13.13 2.83
CA VAL A 309 -12.30 12.97 4.28
C VAL A 309 -13.48 13.56 5.06
N SER A 310 -13.93 14.76 4.72
CA SER A 310 -15.07 15.41 5.39
C SER A 310 -16.34 14.56 5.28
N ASP A 311 -16.63 14.02 4.10
CA ASP A 311 -17.79 13.15 3.89
C ASP A 311 -17.56 11.75 4.50
N ALA A 312 -16.32 11.23 4.57
CA ALA A 312 -16.01 10.00 5.31
C ALA A 312 -16.12 10.14 6.85
N MET A 313 -15.93 11.34 7.42
CA MET A 313 -16.23 11.56 8.85
C MET A 313 -17.74 11.49 9.13
N LYS A 314 -18.58 11.90 8.17
CA LYS A 314 -20.05 11.93 8.29
C LYS A 314 -20.68 10.56 8.04
N THR A 315 -20.20 9.82 7.03
CA THR A 315 -20.73 8.50 6.64
C THR A 315 -19.63 7.44 6.60
N PRO A 316 -18.96 7.11 7.73
CA PRO A 316 -17.73 6.32 7.73
C PRO A 316 -17.83 4.90 7.15
N TYR A 317 -19.03 4.35 6.99
CA TYR A 317 -19.28 3.00 6.47
C TYR A 317 -19.97 2.99 5.09
N ALA A 318 -20.17 4.16 4.45
CA ALA A 318 -20.84 4.27 3.15
C ALA A 318 -20.11 5.26 2.23
N VAL A 319 -19.99 4.89 0.95
CA VAL A 319 -19.33 5.73 -0.07
C VAL A 319 -20.22 6.92 -0.43
N THR A 320 -19.73 8.13 -0.15
CA THR A 320 -20.31 9.38 -0.67
C THR A 320 -19.64 9.72 -2.00
N LYS A 321 -20.45 9.95 -3.05
CA LYS A 321 -19.94 10.33 -4.36
C LYS A 321 -19.42 11.78 -4.33
N SER A 322 -18.17 11.95 -4.74
CA SER A 322 -17.53 13.25 -4.90
C SER A 322 -18.27 14.14 -5.91
N ARG A 323 -18.28 15.44 -5.62
CA ARG A 323 -18.85 16.50 -6.47
C ARG A 323 -17.80 17.04 -7.46
N ILE A 324 -16.51 16.75 -7.22
CA ILE A 324 -15.37 17.23 -8.00
C ILE A 324 -15.02 16.20 -9.08
N THR A 325 -15.88 16.11 -10.12
CA THR A 325 -15.74 15.17 -11.23
C THR A 325 -14.79 15.64 -12.32
N GLU A 326 -14.35 16.90 -12.29
CA GLU A 326 -13.34 17.48 -13.18
C GLU A 326 -12.21 18.11 -12.37
N GLY A 327 -11.02 18.19 -12.95
CA GLY A 327 -9.84 18.75 -12.29
C GLY A 327 -8.56 18.48 -13.07
N LYS A 328 -7.42 18.79 -12.45
CA LYS A 328 -6.08 18.46 -12.96
C LYS A 328 -5.29 17.78 -11.85
N ARG A 329 -4.57 16.69 -12.18
CA ARG A 329 -3.49 16.19 -11.32
C ARG A 329 -2.29 17.16 -11.36
N GLY A 330 -1.34 17.02 -10.44
CA GLY A 330 -0.06 17.71 -10.57
C GLY A 330 0.68 17.27 -11.84
N ASP A 331 1.42 18.19 -12.44
CA ASP A 331 2.20 18.00 -13.67
C ASP A 331 3.71 17.83 -13.40
N GLY A 332 4.11 17.79 -12.13
CA GLY A 332 5.47 17.48 -11.73
C GLY A 332 5.93 16.07 -12.15
N THR A 333 7.22 15.96 -12.46
CA THR A 333 7.91 14.66 -12.37
C THR A 333 7.91 14.21 -10.90
N PRO A 334 7.63 12.93 -10.59
CA PRO A 334 7.71 12.39 -9.23
C PRO A 334 9.03 12.77 -8.56
N ALA A 335 8.96 13.68 -7.59
CA ALA A 335 10.12 14.05 -6.79
C ALA A 335 10.59 12.83 -5.99
N HIS A 336 11.89 12.56 -6.06
CA HIS A 336 12.57 11.63 -5.16
C HIS A 336 12.34 12.08 -3.71
N ASP A 337 11.39 11.46 -3.01
CA ASP A 337 11.03 11.78 -1.61
C ASP A 337 12.03 11.09 -0.68
N PRO A 338 12.99 11.78 -0.05
CA PRO A 338 14.03 11.13 0.77
C PRO A 338 13.46 10.48 2.04
N THR A 339 12.21 10.75 2.41
CA THR A 339 11.54 10.10 3.54
C THR A 339 10.86 8.78 3.17
N LEU A 340 10.90 8.39 1.89
CA LEU A 340 10.35 7.13 1.39
C LEU A 340 11.30 5.95 1.64
N SER A 341 10.89 5.03 2.51
CA SER A 341 11.49 3.69 2.60
C SER A 341 10.91 2.80 1.49
N LEU A 342 11.77 2.26 0.62
CA LEU A 342 11.44 1.25 -0.38
C LEU A 342 12.02 -0.11 0.03
N SER A 343 11.32 -1.20 -0.32
CA SER A 343 11.90 -2.54 -0.35
C SER A 343 11.92 -3.08 -1.79
N PRO A 344 12.99 -3.75 -2.25
CA PRO A 344 12.98 -4.47 -3.53
C PRO A 344 11.82 -5.47 -3.65
N ALA A 345 11.32 -6.00 -2.54
CA ALA A 345 10.21 -6.95 -2.50
C ALA A 345 8.83 -6.32 -2.77
N ASP A 346 8.67 -5.01 -2.57
CA ASP A 346 7.38 -4.31 -2.81
C ASP A 346 6.98 -4.33 -4.29
N PHE A 347 7.98 -4.39 -5.18
CA PHE A 347 7.82 -4.40 -6.63
C PHE A 347 7.47 -5.78 -7.22
N TYR A 348 7.40 -6.84 -6.42
CA TYR A 348 7.32 -8.23 -6.93
C TYR A 348 6.17 -8.47 -7.91
N GLU A 349 4.95 -7.95 -7.65
CA GLU A 349 3.82 -8.16 -8.56
C GLU A 349 3.94 -7.29 -9.85
N GLN A 350 4.68 -6.17 -9.82
CA GLN A 350 5.03 -5.36 -11.01
C GLN A 350 6.09 -6.08 -11.86
N ASP A 351 7.16 -6.57 -11.24
CA ASP A 351 8.22 -7.34 -11.92
C ASP A 351 7.63 -8.61 -12.53
N LYS A 352 6.78 -9.33 -11.80
CA LYS A 352 6.07 -10.52 -12.28
C LYS A 352 5.14 -10.25 -13.46
N LYS A 353 4.44 -9.11 -13.47
CA LYS A 353 3.64 -8.66 -14.63
C LYS A 353 4.55 -8.39 -15.85
N THR A 354 5.73 -7.82 -15.62
CA THR A 354 6.73 -7.53 -16.65
C THR A 354 7.37 -8.82 -17.19
N ALA A 355 7.71 -9.76 -16.30
CA ALA A 355 8.22 -11.09 -16.63
C ALA A 355 7.21 -11.89 -17.47
N ALA A 356 5.95 -11.93 -17.05
CA ALA A 356 4.89 -12.64 -17.76
C ALA A 356 4.63 -12.05 -19.16
N ALA A 357 4.72 -10.73 -19.32
CA ALA A 357 4.66 -10.08 -20.64
C ALA A 357 5.84 -10.46 -21.56
N ALA A 358 6.99 -10.82 -20.98
CA ALA A 358 8.15 -11.39 -21.65
C ALA A 358 8.18 -12.94 -21.65
N GLY A 359 7.06 -13.61 -21.37
CA GLY A 359 6.94 -15.07 -21.40
C GLY A 359 7.65 -15.83 -20.27
N THR A 360 8.05 -15.14 -19.19
CA THR A 360 8.82 -15.70 -18.07
C THR A 360 7.97 -15.76 -16.79
N ASP A 361 7.87 -16.91 -16.14
CA ASP A 361 7.24 -17.01 -14.81
C ASP A 361 8.25 -16.69 -13.71
N LEU A 362 8.01 -15.60 -12.98
CA LEU A 362 8.85 -15.15 -11.88
C LEU A 362 8.76 -16.05 -10.63
N SER A 363 7.78 -16.98 -10.55
CA SER A 363 7.68 -17.93 -9.43
C SER A 363 8.85 -18.91 -9.37
N GLY A 364 9.52 -19.17 -10.50
CA GLY A 364 10.73 -19.98 -10.61
C GLY A 364 12.01 -19.31 -10.10
N TYR A 365 11.91 -18.13 -9.47
CA TYR A 365 13.07 -17.31 -9.09
C TYR A 365 13.01 -16.85 -7.62
N LYS A 366 14.18 -16.56 -7.06
CA LYS A 366 14.38 -15.89 -5.78
C LYS A 366 14.88 -14.46 -6.01
N LEU A 367 14.25 -13.48 -5.36
CA LEU A 367 14.76 -12.11 -5.27
C LEU A 367 16.08 -12.08 -4.47
N LEU A 368 17.09 -11.42 -5.04
CA LEU A 368 18.35 -11.12 -4.36
C LEU A 368 18.23 -9.81 -3.57
N GLU A 369 18.35 -9.91 -2.26
CA GLU A 369 18.67 -8.76 -1.40
C GLU A 369 20.18 -8.48 -1.55
N TRP A 370 20.53 -7.28 -2.03
CA TRP A 370 21.91 -6.90 -2.34
C TRP A 370 22.32 -5.62 -1.61
N GLU A 371 23.51 -5.64 -1.00
CA GLU A 371 24.06 -4.45 -0.35
C GLU A 371 24.69 -3.50 -1.38
N TYR A 372 24.52 -2.20 -1.18
CA TYR A 372 25.06 -1.16 -2.04
C TYR A 372 26.19 -0.36 -1.37
N THR A 373 26.86 0.49 -2.16
CA THR A 373 27.81 1.52 -1.69
C THR A 373 27.46 2.85 -2.33
N GLU A 374 27.46 3.90 -1.53
CA GLU A 374 27.02 5.24 -1.87
C GLU A 374 28.10 6.05 -2.61
N ASN A 375 27.68 7.04 -3.42
CA ASN A 375 28.57 7.88 -4.23
C ASN A 375 29.65 7.05 -4.94
N SER A 376 29.29 5.93 -5.56
CA SER A 376 30.29 4.92 -5.95
C SER A 376 29.90 4.15 -7.22
N TYR A 377 30.92 3.73 -7.98
CA TYR A 377 30.76 2.84 -9.13
C TYR A 377 31.93 1.89 -9.34
N TRP A 378 31.65 0.72 -9.92
CA TRP A 378 32.62 -0.17 -10.56
C TRP A 378 32.89 0.27 -12.01
N PHE A 379 34.09 0.02 -12.52
CA PHE A 379 34.48 0.33 -13.91
C PHE A 379 35.44 -0.75 -14.42
N CYS A 380 34.89 -1.88 -14.88
CA CYS A 380 35.63 -3.14 -15.01
C CYS A 380 36.84 -3.10 -15.95
N THR A 381 36.86 -2.22 -16.95
CA THR A 381 38.00 -2.06 -17.88
C THR A 381 39.09 -1.11 -17.38
N LYS A 382 38.83 -0.32 -16.33
CA LYS A 382 39.81 0.59 -15.71
C LYS A 382 40.46 0.00 -14.46
N GLY A 383 39.76 -0.81 -13.69
CA GLY A 383 40.29 -1.40 -12.45
C GLY A 383 39.36 -2.42 -11.82
N THR A 384 39.81 -3.00 -10.71
CA THR A 384 39.18 -4.12 -9.98
C THR A 384 38.55 -3.72 -8.65
N SER A 385 38.56 -2.42 -8.33
CA SER A 385 38.05 -1.82 -7.09
C SER A 385 36.93 -0.82 -7.40
N VAL A 386 36.08 -0.55 -6.40
CA VAL A 386 35.10 0.55 -6.43
C VAL A 386 35.82 1.90 -6.59
N THR A 387 35.23 2.80 -7.37
CA THR A 387 35.63 4.21 -7.47
C THR A 387 34.58 5.09 -6.80
N THR A 388 34.99 5.84 -5.79
CA THR A 388 34.16 6.85 -5.11
C THR A 388 34.57 8.25 -5.60
N PRO A 389 33.73 8.97 -6.38
CA PRO A 389 34.11 10.28 -6.90
C PRO A 389 34.24 11.35 -5.81
N LYS A 390 35.17 12.28 -6.01
CA LYS A 390 35.34 13.48 -5.18
C LYS A 390 34.39 14.58 -5.67
N ALA A 391 34.11 15.56 -4.79
CA ALA A 391 33.36 16.76 -5.16
C ALA A 391 33.98 17.44 -6.39
N GLY A 392 33.14 17.93 -7.30
CA GLY A 392 33.55 18.50 -8.59
C GLY A 392 33.82 17.48 -9.72
N ALA A 393 33.82 16.17 -9.44
CA ALA A 393 33.79 15.17 -10.49
C ALA A 393 32.41 15.10 -11.15
N SER A 394 32.35 14.90 -12.48
CA SER A 394 31.09 14.86 -13.25
C SER A 394 30.15 13.68 -12.93
N THR A 395 30.58 12.77 -12.04
CA THR A 395 29.81 11.60 -11.56
C THR A 395 29.58 11.64 -10.04
N TYR A 396 29.97 12.74 -9.37
CA TYR A 396 29.81 12.93 -7.93
C TYR A 396 28.34 12.87 -7.53
N ARG A 397 28.04 12.00 -6.56
CA ARG A 397 26.71 11.69 -6.01
C ARG A 397 25.69 11.10 -7.01
N GLN A 398 26.08 10.78 -8.24
CA GLN A 398 25.15 10.31 -9.29
C GLN A 398 24.96 8.79 -9.36
N ASN A 399 25.54 8.01 -8.45
CA ASN A 399 25.54 6.54 -8.56
C ASN A 399 25.58 5.86 -7.18
N VAL A 400 24.84 4.75 -7.06
CA VAL A 400 25.18 3.65 -6.14
C VAL A 400 25.74 2.47 -6.94
N CYS A 401 26.45 1.56 -6.29
CA CYS A 401 26.85 0.29 -6.89
C CYS A 401 26.77 -0.86 -5.89
N THR A 402 26.86 -2.11 -6.35
CA THR A 402 26.97 -3.25 -5.42
C THR A 402 28.19 -3.09 -4.51
N LYS A 403 28.04 -3.42 -3.23
CA LYS A 403 29.10 -3.38 -2.21
C LYS A 403 30.20 -4.43 -2.46
N VAL A 404 29.83 -5.53 -3.12
CA VAL A 404 30.71 -6.64 -3.51
C VAL A 404 30.59 -6.94 -5.00
N LYS A 405 31.50 -7.78 -5.53
CA LYS A 405 31.25 -8.53 -6.77
C LYS A 405 30.58 -9.84 -6.40
N TYR A 406 29.60 -10.28 -7.17
CA TYR A 406 28.99 -11.60 -7.05
C TYR A 406 29.68 -12.59 -7.99
N SER A 407 29.76 -13.86 -7.60
CA SER A 407 30.21 -14.93 -8.50
C SER A 407 29.13 -15.22 -9.55
N THR A 408 29.53 -15.65 -10.75
CA THR A 408 28.58 -16.19 -11.74
C THR A 408 27.97 -17.54 -11.32
N ALA A 409 28.42 -18.15 -10.22
CA ALA A 409 27.74 -19.27 -9.56
C ALA A 409 26.57 -18.83 -8.62
N ASP A 410 26.57 -17.57 -8.20
CA ASP A 410 25.52 -16.93 -7.39
C ASP A 410 24.51 -16.19 -8.28
N ILE A 411 25.02 -15.52 -9.33
CA ILE A 411 24.26 -14.81 -10.36
C ILE A 411 24.52 -15.47 -11.73
N PRO A 412 23.94 -16.66 -12.00
CA PRO A 412 24.16 -17.42 -13.22
C PRO A 412 23.42 -16.83 -14.42
N ALA A 413 23.75 -17.36 -15.60
CA ALA A 413 22.89 -17.19 -16.77
C ALA A 413 21.45 -17.65 -16.46
N GLY A 414 20.48 -16.94 -17.03
CA GLY A 414 19.06 -17.03 -16.67
C GLY A 414 18.63 -15.98 -15.63
N ALA A 415 19.55 -15.40 -14.84
CA ALA A 415 19.18 -14.35 -13.88
C ALA A 415 18.54 -13.12 -14.56
N LEU A 416 17.48 -12.60 -13.96
CA LEU A 416 16.70 -11.48 -14.47
C LEU A 416 17.07 -10.19 -13.75
N PHE A 417 17.22 -9.10 -14.50
CA PHE A 417 17.40 -7.75 -13.96
C PHE A 417 16.21 -6.90 -14.39
N PHE A 418 15.49 -6.32 -13.42
CA PHE A 418 14.43 -5.34 -13.66
C PHE A 418 14.93 -3.94 -13.31
N CYS A 419 14.49 -2.94 -14.07
CA CYS A 419 14.82 -1.54 -13.83
C CYS A 419 13.59 -0.66 -14.09
N ASP A 420 13.31 0.28 -13.19
CA ASP A 420 12.14 1.15 -13.32
C ASP A 420 12.34 2.29 -14.34
N SER A 421 11.22 2.83 -14.83
CA SER A 421 11.26 4.03 -15.69
C SER A 421 11.85 5.22 -14.94
N GLY A 422 12.69 6.01 -15.61
CA GLY A 422 13.47 7.09 -14.99
C GLY A 422 14.74 6.61 -14.27
N TRP A 423 15.08 5.32 -14.37
CA TRP A 423 16.31 4.74 -13.84
C TRP A 423 17.10 4.00 -14.93
N GLN A 424 18.41 3.89 -14.70
CA GLN A 424 19.33 3.17 -15.57
C GLN A 424 20.44 2.51 -14.75
N TYR A 425 20.96 1.40 -15.27
CA TYR A 425 22.01 0.62 -14.65
C TYR A 425 23.04 0.13 -15.65
N ARG A 426 24.22 -0.25 -15.15
CA ARG A 426 25.27 -0.89 -15.95
C ARG A 426 25.84 -2.07 -15.19
N LEU A 427 25.82 -3.23 -15.84
CA LEU A 427 26.55 -4.42 -15.41
C LEU A 427 28.05 -4.24 -15.65
N GLU A 428 28.86 -4.74 -14.74
CA GLU A 428 30.32 -4.68 -14.79
C GLU A 428 30.84 -6.11 -14.58
N ILE A 429 31.39 -6.69 -15.65
CA ILE A 429 31.84 -8.08 -15.72
C ILE A 429 33.36 -8.16 -15.53
N PHE A 430 33.84 -9.21 -14.85
CA PHE A 430 35.26 -9.40 -14.53
C PHE A 430 35.67 -10.87 -14.78
N PRO A 431 36.84 -11.15 -15.40
CA PRO A 431 37.33 -12.52 -15.60
C PRO A 431 37.56 -13.27 -14.28
N ALA A 432 38.15 -12.58 -13.31
CA ALA A 432 38.36 -13.04 -11.95
C ALA A 432 38.25 -11.84 -10.99
N GLU A 433 38.05 -12.08 -9.70
CA GLU A 433 37.79 -11.05 -8.70
C GLU A 433 38.80 -9.88 -8.72
N ASN A 434 40.08 -10.20 -8.94
CA ASN A 434 41.20 -9.26 -8.96
C ASN A 434 41.77 -9.05 -10.38
N GLN A 435 40.99 -9.33 -11.43
CA GLN A 435 41.37 -9.13 -12.83
C GLN A 435 40.42 -8.15 -13.53
N LYS A 436 40.96 -7.09 -14.16
CA LYS A 436 40.18 -6.16 -14.98
C LYS A 436 39.70 -6.83 -16.27
N TYR A 437 38.56 -6.41 -16.79
CA TYR A 437 38.09 -6.83 -18.11
C TYR A 437 38.91 -6.16 -19.22
N SER A 438 39.26 -6.92 -20.25
CA SER A 438 40.06 -6.46 -21.40
C SER A 438 39.21 -6.10 -22.62
N GLY A 439 37.95 -6.52 -22.67
CA GLY A 439 37.01 -6.26 -23.76
C GLY A 439 36.27 -4.92 -23.63
N THR A 440 35.18 -4.79 -24.39
CA THR A 440 34.31 -3.60 -24.35
C THR A 440 33.46 -3.61 -23.08
N ARG A 441 33.55 -2.56 -22.26
CA ARG A 441 32.71 -2.39 -21.06
C ARG A 441 31.22 -2.45 -21.46
N PRO A 442 30.34 -3.15 -20.71
CA PRO A 442 28.93 -3.24 -21.06
C PRO A 442 28.23 -1.88 -21.19
N GLY A 443 27.19 -1.87 -22.03
CA GLY A 443 26.34 -0.70 -22.27
C GLY A 443 25.62 -0.21 -21.01
N MET A 444 25.03 0.99 -21.10
CA MET A 444 24.02 1.41 -20.14
C MET A 444 22.68 0.75 -20.50
N MET A 445 21.85 0.43 -19.52
CA MET A 445 20.57 -0.24 -19.71
C MET A 445 19.47 0.43 -18.86
N SER A 446 18.32 0.69 -19.49
CA SER A 446 17.08 1.19 -18.87
C SER A 446 15.87 0.36 -19.32
N SER A 447 16.11 -0.89 -19.71
CA SER A 447 15.09 -1.87 -20.09
C SER A 447 14.35 -2.40 -18.86
N GLY A 448 13.02 -2.42 -18.90
CA GLY A 448 12.17 -2.89 -17.79
C GLY A 448 12.46 -4.32 -17.32
N MET A 449 12.93 -5.20 -18.22
CA MET A 449 13.55 -6.49 -17.87
C MET A 449 14.70 -6.81 -18.83
N PHE A 450 15.77 -7.41 -18.31
CA PHE A 450 16.91 -7.95 -19.03
C PHE A 450 17.21 -9.37 -18.53
N VAL A 451 17.55 -10.29 -19.44
CA VAL A 451 17.93 -11.67 -19.12
C VAL A 451 19.44 -11.83 -19.28
N LEU A 452 20.13 -12.20 -18.21
CA LEU A 452 21.56 -12.47 -18.22
C LEU A 452 21.84 -13.76 -19.01
N SER A 453 22.56 -13.67 -20.12
CA SER A 453 22.85 -14.83 -20.99
C SER A 453 24.26 -15.38 -20.77
N GLU A 454 24.48 -16.66 -21.06
CA GLU A 454 25.81 -17.29 -21.04
C GLU A 454 26.83 -16.49 -21.86
N LYS A 455 26.43 -16.04 -23.06
CA LYS A 455 27.24 -15.18 -23.94
C LYS A 455 27.60 -13.83 -23.33
N PHE A 456 26.82 -13.30 -22.39
CA PHE A 456 27.15 -12.07 -21.67
C PHE A 456 28.19 -12.32 -20.55
N LEU A 457 28.22 -13.54 -20.01
CA LEU A 457 29.15 -14.00 -18.98
C LEU A 457 30.39 -14.70 -19.53
N ASP A 458 30.56 -14.78 -20.86
CA ASP A 458 31.67 -15.49 -21.48
C ASP A 458 33.03 -14.91 -21.02
N GLY A 459 33.93 -15.81 -20.64
CA GLY A 459 35.21 -15.49 -20.01
C GLY A 459 35.14 -14.75 -18.67
N CYS A 460 33.98 -14.68 -18.00
CA CYS A 460 33.76 -13.89 -16.77
C CYS A 460 33.30 -14.74 -15.57
N GLY A 461 34.12 -14.77 -14.51
CA GLY A 461 33.77 -15.42 -13.24
C GLY A 461 32.96 -14.55 -12.27
N TYR A 462 32.91 -13.22 -12.47
CA TYR A 462 32.27 -12.29 -11.52
C TYR A 462 31.50 -11.16 -12.22
N ILE A 463 30.44 -10.70 -11.54
CA ILE A 463 29.59 -9.58 -11.97
C ILE A 463 29.32 -8.61 -10.81
N ALA A 464 29.19 -7.34 -11.15
CA ALA A 464 28.75 -6.25 -10.28
C ALA A 464 27.84 -5.31 -11.07
N TRP A 465 27.20 -4.32 -10.42
CA TRP A 465 26.45 -3.30 -11.15
C TRP A 465 26.45 -1.93 -10.49
N ASN A 466 26.19 -0.92 -11.32
CA ASN A 466 26.04 0.50 -10.97
C ASN A 466 24.60 0.93 -11.29
N VAL A 467 24.01 1.78 -10.47
CA VAL A 467 22.62 2.28 -10.62
C VAL A 467 22.57 3.79 -10.48
N SER A 468 21.73 4.45 -11.28
CA SER A 468 21.55 5.91 -11.29
C SER A 468 20.23 6.31 -11.96
N SER A 469 19.76 7.53 -11.69
CA SER A 469 18.64 8.15 -12.42
C SER A 469 18.93 8.29 -13.93
N ASP A 470 17.87 8.36 -14.74
CA ASP A 470 17.92 8.65 -16.17
C ASP A 470 16.93 9.78 -16.54
N PRO A 471 17.40 10.97 -16.96
CA PRO A 471 18.80 11.39 -17.06
C PRO A 471 19.51 11.48 -15.69
N LYS A 472 20.84 11.34 -15.67
CA LYS A 472 21.63 11.38 -14.43
C LYS A 472 21.49 12.70 -13.68
N SER A 473 21.08 12.58 -12.42
CA SER A 473 21.01 13.67 -11.43
C SER A 473 21.98 13.42 -10.26
N ASP A 474 22.08 14.38 -9.34
CA ASP A 474 22.46 14.05 -7.96
C ASP A 474 21.36 13.15 -7.36
N ILE A 475 21.75 12.15 -6.56
CA ILE A 475 20.86 11.23 -5.85
C ILE A 475 21.28 11.04 -4.38
N SER A 476 22.04 11.98 -3.79
CA SER A 476 22.63 11.81 -2.46
C SER A 476 21.64 11.55 -1.34
N ASP A 477 20.43 12.07 -1.50
CA ASP A 477 19.43 12.07 -0.45
C ASP A 477 18.55 10.80 -0.53
N ILE A 478 18.74 9.97 -1.56
CA ILE A 478 17.91 8.80 -1.88
C ILE A 478 18.69 7.53 -2.28
N TYR A 479 19.96 7.38 -1.88
CA TYR A 479 20.78 6.21 -2.27
C TYR A 479 20.13 4.84 -1.97
N ALA A 480 19.43 4.70 -0.84
CA ALA A 480 18.69 3.48 -0.49
C ALA A 480 17.57 3.15 -1.51
N GLN A 481 16.85 4.17 -1.97
CA GLN A 481 15.79 4.04 -2.97
C GLN A 481 16.38 3.72 -4.35
N ALA A 482 17.49 4.38 -4.71
CA ALA A 482 18.22 4.13 -5.94
C ALA A 482 18.61 2.65 -6.10
N ALA A 483 18.99 1.97 -5.02
CA ALA A 483 19.25 0.53 -5.05
C ALA A 483 17.98 -0.32 -5.30
N CYS A 484 16.81 0.10 -4.80
CA CYS A 484 15.54 -0.61 -4.98
C CYS A 484 14.98 -0.54 -6.41
N HIS A 485 15.41 0.44 -7.20
CA HIS A 485 15.05 0.59 -8.62
C HIS A 485 15.82 -0.33 -9.57
N VAL A 486 16.70 -1.20 -9.06
CA VAL A 486 17.30 -2.32 -9.82
C VAL A 486 17.19 -3.62 -9.01
N ARG A 487 16.39 -4.55 -9.52
CA ARG A 487 16.00 -5.76 -8.81
C ARG A 487 16.48 -6.99 -9.56
N VAL A 488 17.13 -7.89 -8.84
CA VAL A 488 17.82 -9.06 -9.42
C VAL A 488 17.14 -10.32 -8.93
N TYR A 489 16.67 -11.14 -9.87
CA TYR A 489 16.01 -12.42 -9.58
C TYR A 489 16.88 -13.56 -10.09
N VAL A 490 17.30 -14.42 -9.18
CA VAL A 490 18.17 -15.58 -9.43
C VAL A 490 17.27 -16.81 -9.62
N PRO A 491 17.50 -17.69 -10.62
CA PRO A 491 16.73 -18.91 -10.77
C PRO A 491 16.80 -19.78 -9.51
N ASN A 492 15.67 -20.39 -9.12
CA ASN A 492 15.67 -21.41 -8.09
C ASN A 492 16.49 -22.63 -8.57
N LYS A 493 17.27 -23.23 -7.67
CA LYS A 493 18.11 -24.42 -7.91
C LYS A 493 17.33 -25.70 -7.63
#